data_AF-A0A7Y2NYW3-F1
#
_entry.id   AF-A0A7Y2NYW3-F1
#
_cell.length_a   1.000
_cell.length_b   1.000
_cell.length_c   1.000
_cell.angle_alpha   90.00
_cell.angle_beta   90.00
_cell.angle_gamma   90.00
#
_symmetry.space_group_name_H-M   'P 1'
#
loop_
_entity.id
_entity.type
_entity.pdbx_description
1 polymer ?
#
loop_
_entity_poly.entity_id
_entity_poly.type
_entity_poly.pdbx_seq_one_letter_code
_entity_poly.pdbx_strand_id
1 'polypeptide(L)'
;MSARRLLQQATGLNISEADAERAVRERMARLGVADLGAYLDALSAGELEALIELVVVPESWLFRDAGAFRAATEHVQRALALNPARTLRILSLPCAGGEEPYSMAMALDMAGVAPASVRIDAIDLSHVAIGRATGGYYTRNAFRGADLAFRARYFRAEDDGYRLCNAIRARVGFRQGNLFALDTALTAGCYDLVFCRNLLIYFDDPAAHAAAQVLRRLLADDGLLFAGYAEVPALCRHGFVALRLPGAFALEKSAAQPALPLPALRRALAVRPFTAPAPVPGAPARPRPASPPAALDALAQARQLADAGDHSAAARLCHGWLAAHPASADAYFLLGLVSECAGQLRLAADYWRRCVYLQPDHYEALCHLSLLTRRDGDARGADAYQERAARVYGRGQAGRRTA
;
A
#
# COMPACT_ATOMS: atom_id res chain seq x y z
N MET A 1 -25.12 7.98 -16.41
CA MET A 1 -23.69 7.56 -16.31
C MET A 1 -23.63 6.45 -15.27
N SER A 2 -22.91 5.34 -15.46
CA SER A 2 -22.88 4.27 -14.43
C SER A 2 -22.02 4.64 -13.23
N ALA A 3 -22.37 4.13 -12.05
CA ALA A 3 -21.64 4.35 -10.79
C ALA A 3 -20.16 3.95 -10.89
N ARG A 4 -19.89 2.79 -11.52
CA ARG A 4 -18.53 2.32 -11.77
C ARG A 4 -17.72 3.32 -12.59
N ARG A 5 -18.28 3.81 -13.69
CA ARG A 5 -17.58 4.73 -14.59
C ARG A 5 -17.30 6.06 -13.92
N LEU A 6 -18.24 6.55 -13.12
CA LEU A 6 -18.11 7.76 -12.32
C LEU A 6 -16.98 7.64 -11.29
N LEU A 7 -16.95 6.53 -10.53
CA LEU A 7 -15.88 6.26 -9.57
C LEU A 7 -14.50 6.06 -10.24
N GLN A 8 -14.45 5.33 -11.35
CA GLN A 8 -13.21 5.15 -12.11
C GLN A 8 -12.70 6.49 -12.67
N GLN A 9 -13.58 7.37 -13.16
CA GLN A 9 -13.20 8.72 -13.61
C GLN A 9 -12.70 9.59 -12.45
N ALA A 10 -13.33 9.48 -11.28
CA ALA A 10 -12.98 10.30 -10.12
C ALA A 10 -11.69 9.83 -9.41
N THR A 11 -11.32 8.55 -9.52
CA THR A 11 -10.22 7.95 -8.74
C THR A 11 -9.10 7.35 -9.59
N GLY A 12 -9.37 7.00 -10.85
CA GLY A 12 -8.50 6.19 -11.71
C GLY A 12 -8.48 4.69 -11.36
N LEU A 13 -9.12 4.26 -10.27
CA LEU A 13 -9.14 2.88 -9.82
C LEU A 13 -10.00 2.01 -10.76
N ASN A 14 -9.48 0.82 -11.10
CA ASN A 14 -10.21 -0.22 -11.79
C ASN A 14 -11.16 -0.93 -10.81
N ILE A 15 -12.34 -0.34 -10.64
CA ILE A 15 -13.37 -0.80 -9.72
C ILE A 15 -14.29 -1.79 -10.43
N SER A 16 -14.64 -2.89 -9.76
CA SER A 16 -15.62 -3.86 -10.27
C SER A 16 -17.04 -3.27 -10.24
N GLU A 17 -17.94 -3.72 -11.13
CA GLU A 17 -19.33 -3.25 -11.10
C GLU A 17 -19.99 -3.56 -9.75
N ALA A 18 -19.72 -4.74 -9.20
CA ALA A 18 -20.25 -5.17 -7.92
C ALA A 18 -19.80 -4.27 -6.74
N ASP A 19 -18.55 -3.82 -6.73
CA ASP A 19 -18.05 -2.91 -5.69
C ASP A 19 -18.63 -1.51 -5.82
N ALA A 20 -18.75 -0.99 -7.04
CA ALA A 20 -19.38 0.30 -7.29
C ALA A 20 -20.86 0.28 -6.89
N GLU A 21 -21.60 -0.76 -7.27
CA GLU A 21 -23.00 -0.94 -6.88
C GLU A 21 -23.16 -1.10 -5.36
N ARG A 22 -22.24 -1.82 -4.71
CA ARG A 22 -22.24 -1.99 -3.25
C ARG A 22 -22.03 -0.64 -2.56
N ALA A 23 -21.05 0.15 -3.02
CA ALA A 23 -20.78 1.48 -2.47
C ALA A 23 -22.01 2.39 -2.61
N VAL A 24 -22.63 2.41 -3.79
CA VAL A 24 -23.84 3.21 -4.04
C VAL A 24 -25.02 2.75 -3.19
N ARG A 25 -25.29 1.44 -3.11
CA ARG A 25 -26.36 0.91 -2.24
C ARG A 25 -26.16 1.28 -0.78
N GLU A 26 -24.93 1.23 -0.29
CA GLU A 26 -24.61 1.60 1.09
C GLU A 26 -24.85 3.09 1.35
N ARG A 27 -24.49 3.97 0.41
CA ARG A 27 -24.75 5.42 0.52
C ARG A 27 -26.22 5.76 0.39
N MET A 28 -26.92 5.21 -0.59
CA MET A 28 -28.37 5.35 -0.78
C MET A 28 -29.14 4.94 0.48
N ALA A 29 -28.78 3.82 1.11
CA ALA A 29 -29.39 3.36 2.35
C ALA A 29 -29.16 4.35 3.52
N ARG A 30 -27.96 4.92 3.63
CA ARG A 30 -27.63 5.93 4.66
C ARG A 30 -28.39 7.25 4.47
N LEU A 31 -28.68 7.62 3.23
CA LEU A 31 -29.40 8.86 2.89
C LEU A 31 -30.92 8.66 2.76
N GLY A 32 -31.41 7.43 2.81
CA GLY A 32 -32.83 7.11 2.62
C GLY A 32 -33.32 7.30 1.17
N VAL A 33 -32.42 7.22 0.19
CA VAL A 33 -32.77 7.37 -1.24
C VAL A 33 -33.02 5.99 -1.84
N ALA A 34 -34.17 5.78 -2.48
CA ALA A 34 -34.55 4.48 -3.06
C ALA A 34 -34.25 4.38 -4.57
N ASP A 35 -34.27 5.50 -5.29
CA ASP A 35 -34.07 5.52 -6.74
C ASP A 35 -32.60 5.82 -7.10
N LEU A 36 -31.99 4.91 -7.88
CA LEU A 36 -30.59 5.02 -8.28
C LEU A 36 -30.36 6.20 -9.25
N GLY A 37 -31.31 6.45 -10.16
CA GLY A 37 -31.21 7.55 -11.12
C GLY A 37 -31.17 8.89 -10.40
N ALA A 38 -32.15 9.13 -9.52
CA ALA A 38 -32.24 10.31 -8.68
C ALA A 38 -31.01 10.49 -7.78
N TYR A 39 -30.47 9.40 -7.23
CA TYR A 39 -29.23 9.46 -6.44
C TYR A 39 -28.03 9.92 -7.27
N LEU A 40 -27.84 9.35 -8.47
CA LEU A 40 -26.72 9.70 -9.35
C LEU A 40 -26.86 11.10 -9.95
N ASP A 41 -28.08 11.55 -10.22
CA ASP A 41 -28.36 12.89 -10.76
C ASP A 41 -28.20 13.98 -9.70
N ALA A 42 -28.47 13.67 -8.42
CA ALA A 42 -28.31 14.59 -7.29
C ALA A 42 -26.91 14.53 -6.64
N LEU A 43 -25.93 13.88 -7.27
CA LEU A 43 -24.62 13.63 -6.67
C LEU A 43 -23.84 14.93 -6.46
N SER A 44 -23.73 15.36 -5.20
CA SER A 44 -22.89 16.49 -4.81
C SER A 44 -21.40 16.08 -4.74
N ALA A 45 -20.50 17.06 -4.69
CA ALA A 45 -19.06 16.80 -4.51
C ALA A 45 -18.77 16.03 -3.20
N GLY A 46 -19.42 16.41 -2.09
CA GLY A 46 -19.25 15.71 -0.81
C GLY A 46 -19.81 14.28 -0.82
N GLU A 47 -20.86 14.02 -1.60
CA GLU A 47 -21.39 12.67 -1.75
C GLU A 47 -20.49 11.79 -2.63
N LEU A 48 -19.89 12.37 -3.67
CA LEU A 48 -18.85 11.69 -4.45
C LEU A 48 -17.67 11.29 -3.56
N GLU A 49 -17.20 12.19 -2.69
CA GLU A 49 -16.14 11.88 -1.72
C GLU A 49 -16.55 10.71 -0.82
N ALA A 50 -17.77 10.73 -0.28
CA ALA A 50 -18.28 9.65 0.56
C ALA A 50 -18.37 8.30 -0.16
N LEU A 51 -18.64 8.28 -1.48
CA LEU A 51 -18.58 7.07 -2.29
C LEU A 51 -17.13 6.58 -2.50
N ILE A 52 -16.20 7.51 -2.76
CA ILE A 52 -14.78 7.20 -2.93
C ILE A 52 -14.24 6.51 -1.68
N GLU A 53 -14.60 6.97 -0.48
CA GLU A 53 -14.18 6.36 0.79
C GLU A 53 -14.59 4.88 0.93
N LEU A 54 -15.63 4.42 0.24
CA LEU A 54 -16.09 3.02 0.30
C LEU A 54 -15.33 2.08 -0.64
N VAL A 55 -14.57 2.62 -1.59
CA VAL A 55 -13.86 1.85 -2.62
C VAL A 55 -12.33 1.96 -2.53
N VAL A 56 -11.81 2.93 -1.79
CA VAL A 56 -10.37 3.02 -1.46
C VAL A 56 -9.97 1.93 -0.46
N VAL A 57 -8.73 1.45 -0.56
CA VAL A 57 -8.19 0.39 0.31
C VAL A 57 -7.11 0.99 1.24
N PRO A 58 -7.40 1.24 2.53
CA PRO A 58 -6.52 2.02 3.40
C PRO A 58 -5.48 1.17 4.16
N GLU A 59 -5.03 0.05 3.60
CA GLU A 59 -4.14 -0.88 4.31
C GLU A 59 -2.66 -0.50 4.19
N SER A 60 -2.08 -0.11 5.33
CA SER A 60 -0.65 0.18 5.47
C SER A 60 -0.17 -0.14 6.89
N TRP A 61 1.15 -0.22 7.07
CA TRP A 61 1.82 -0.40 8.36
C TRP A 61 3.20 0.26 8.35
N LEU A 62 3.70 0.59 9.54
CA LEU A 62 4.97 1.27 9.72
C LEU A 62 6.12 0.37 9.24
N PHE A 63 7.08 0.98 8.55
CA PHE A 63 8.25 0.34 7.97
C PHE A 63 7.94 -0.84 7.03
N ARG A 64 6.78 -0.82 6.35
CA ARG A 64 6.49 -1.75 5.25
C ARG A 64 7.62 -1.69 4.22
N ASP A 65 8.21 -2.84 3.88
CA ASP A 65 9.41 -2.97 3.04
C ASP A 65 10.56 -2.04 3.52
N ALA A 66 11.05 -2.29 4.74
CA ALA A 66 12.05 -1.45 5.43
C ALA A 66 13.30 -1.09 4.60
N GLY A 67 13.69 -1.92 3.63
CA GLY A 67 14.80 -1.63 2.72
C GLY A 67 14.58 -0.38 1.87
N ALA A 68 13.34 -0.04 1.51
CA ALA A 68 13.02 1.20 0.79
C ALA A 68 13.40 2.44 1.61
N PHE A 69 13.05 2.48 2.90
CA PHE A 69 13.39 3.61 3.78
C PHE A 69 14.90 3.70 4.04
N ARG A 70 15.60 2.56 4.11
CA ARG A 70 17.06 2.52 4.23
C ARG A 70 17.73 3.14 3.01
N ALA A 71 17.37 2.67 1.81
CA ALA A 71 17.91 3.17 0.55
C ALA A 71 17.59 4.66 0.33
N ALA A 72 16.37 5.10 0.69
CA ALA A 72 15.98 6.51 0.65
C ALA A 72 16.83 7.37 1.60
N THR A 73 17.08 6.89 2.81
CA THR A 73 17.90 7.58 3.82
C THR A 73 19.35 7.71 3.35
N GLU A 74 19.93 6.66 2.80
CA GLU A 74 21.29 6.69 2.22
C GLU A 74 21.41 7.65 1.04
N HIS A 75 20.38 7.73 0.19
CA HIS A 75 20.33 8.72 -0.89
C HIS A 75 20.30 10.15 -0.34
N VAL A 76 19.45 10.42 0.64
CA VAL A 76 19.35 11.73 1.32
C VAL A 76 20.69 12.14 1.96
N GLN A 77 21.33 11.24 2.71
CA GLN A 77 22.61 11.53 3.35
C GLN A 77 23.71 11.85 2.32
N ARG A 78 23.78 11.11 1.21
CA ARG A 78 24.73 11.40 0.12
C ARG A 78 24.48 12.76 -0.52
N ALA A 79 23.22 13.09 -0.80
CA ALA A 79 22.87 14.38 -1.38
C ALA A 79 23.21 15.56 -0.46
N LEU A 80 22.97 15.42 0.86
CA LEU A 80 23.33 16.42 1.86
C LEU A 80 24.85 16.52 2.09
N ALA A 81 25.59 15.42 1.96
CA ALA A 81 27.05 15.46 2.02
C ALA A 81 27.66 16.27 0.86
N LEU A 82 27.05 16.20 -0.32
CA LEU A 82 27.47 16.98 -1.49
C LEU A 82 27.03 18.45 -1.40
N ASN A 83 25.83 18.70 -0.87
CA ASN A 83 25.31 20.06 -0.70
C ASN A 83 24.53 20.21 0.62
N PRO A 84 25.22 20.56 1.72
CA PRO A 84 24.59 20.66 3.04
C PRO A 84 23.50 21.74 3.16
N ALA A 85 23.53 22.74 2.28
CA ALA A 85 22.55 23.83 2.25
C ALA A 85 21.26 23.47 1.47
N ARG A 86 21.26 22.36 0.73
CA ARG A 86 20.09 21.90 -0.05
C ARG A 86 18.99 21.44 0.90
N THR A 87 17.76 21.85 0.62
CA THR A 87 16.56 21.24 1.20
C THR A 87 16.01 20.22 0.22
N LEU A 88 16.02 18.94 0.60
CA LEU A 88 15.46 17.87 -0.21
C LEU A 88 13.95 17.76 -0.02
N ARG A 89 13.26 17.26 -1.03
CA ARG A 89 11.81 17.06 -1.05
C ARG A 89 11.49 15.59 -1.27
N ILE A 90 10.65 15.05 -0.40
CA ILE A 90 10.13 13.68 -0.47
C ILE A 90 8.62 13.74 -0.64
N LEU A 91 8.09 12.98 -1.59
CA LEU A 91 6.65 12.76 -1.75
C LEU A 91 6.29 11.33 -1.33
N SER A 92 5.23 11.17 -0.53
CA SER A 92 4.55 9.87 -0.33
C SER A 92 3.12 9.97 -0.86
N LEU A 93 2.80 9.16 -1.87
CA LEU A 93 1.50 9.16 -2.54
C LEU A 93 1.21 7.76 -3.10
N PRO A 94 0.16 7.05 -2.65
CA PRO A 94 -0.79 7.43 -1.61
C PRO A 94 -0.17 7.22 -0.22
N CYS A 95 -0.48 8.10 0.74
CA CYS A 95 0.11 8.00 2.08
C CYS A 95 -0.72 7.21 3.10
N ALA A 96 -1.94 6.80 2.75
CA ALA A 96 -2.90 6.12 3.63
C ALA A 96 -3.02 6.81 5.00
N GLY A 97 -2.93 6.04 6.10
CA GLY A 97 -2.98 6.56 7.46
C GLY A 97 -1.71 7.25 7.93
N GLY A 98 -0.78 7.58 7.02
CA GLY A 98 0.49 8.25 7.34
C GLY A 98 1.60 7.29 7.76
N GLU A 99 1.38 5.97 7.73
CA GLU A 99 2.38 5.00 8.16
C GLU A 99 3.67 5.12 7.32
N GLU A 100 3.56 5.26 6.00
CA GLU A 100 4.73 5.42 5.11
C GLU A 100 5.51 6.73 5.35
N PRO A 101 4.90 7.93 5.28
CA PRO A 101 5.66 9.16 5.46
C PRO A 101 6.23 9.31 6.87
N TYR A 102 5.56 8.78 7.91
CA TYR A 102 6.15 8.77 9.25
C TYR A 102 7.27 7.75 9.40
N SER A 103 7.22 6.61 8.71
CA SER A 103 8.36 5.68 8.65
C SER A 103 9.58 6.35 8.03
N MET A 104 9.37 7.12 6.95
CA MET A 104 10.43 7.93 6.34
C MET A 104 10.95 9.00 7.30
N ALA A 105 10.08 9.77 7.95
CA ALA A 105 10.47 10.81 8.91
C ALA A 105 11.27 10.24 10.09
N MET A 106 10.86 9.08 10.63
CA MET A 106 11.59 8.36 11.67
C MET A 106 12.93 7.82 11.18
N ALA A 107 13.00 7.25 9.98
CA ALA A 107 14.25 6.77 9.39
C ALA A 107 15.29 7.90 9.26
N LEU A 108 14.86 9.07 8.79
CA LEU A 108 15.70 10.27 8.69
C LEU A 108 16.18 10.75 10.06
N ASP A 109 15.29 10.77 11.07
CA ASP A 109 15.65 11.15 12.43
C ASP A 109 16.67 10.19 13.07
N MET A 110 16.47 8.88 12.90
CA MET A 110 17.41 7.86 13.38
C MET A 110 18.79 8.00 12.72
N ALA A 111 18.82 8.46 11.46
CA ALA A 111 20.03 8.69 10.70
C ALA A 111 20.67 10.08 10.94
N GLY A 112 20.14 10.87 11.88
CA GLY A 112 20.69 12.18 12.25
C GLY A 112 20.43 13.29 11.22
N VAL A 113 19.49 13.10 10.29
CA VAL A 113 19.14 14.12 9.30
C VAL A 113 18.31 15.22 9.98
N ALA A 114 18.79 16.46 9.86
CA ALA A 114 18.14 17.62 10.46
C ALA A 114 16.74 17.84 9.84
N PRO A 115 15.72 18.19 10.65
CA PRO A 115 14.35 18.41 10.15
C PRO A 115 14.27 19.45 9.01
N ALA A 116 15.10 20.49 9.06
CA ALA A 116 15.08 21.56 8.05
C ALA A 116 15.70 21.13 6.71
N SER A 117 16.47 20.05 6.67
CA SER A 117 17.12 19.56 5.46
C SER A 117 16.18 18.78 4.53
N VAL A 118 15.01 18.34 5.03
CA VAL A 118 14.08 17.53 4.26
C VAL A 118 12.64 17.97 4.50
N ARG A 119 11.91 18.22 3.42
CA ARG A 119 10.46 18.42 3.42
C ARG A 119 9.77 17.14 2.93
N ILE A 120 8.86 16.59 3.75
CA ILE A 120 8.03 15.45 3.37
C ILE A 120 6.61 15.94 3.11
N ASP A 121 6.16 15.85 1.86
CA ASP A 121 4.76 16.06 1.48
C ASP A 121 4.10 14.68 1.33
N ALA A 122 2.91 14.51 1.92
CA ALA A 122 2.17 13.26 1.95
C ALA A 122 0.75 13.50 1.42
N ILE A 123 0.34 12.70 0.43
CA ILE A 123 -0.91 12.92 -0.29
C ILE A 123 -1.72 11.63 -0.34
N ASP A 124 -3.01 11.76 -0.06
CA ASP A 124 -3.97 10.67 -0.24
C ASP A 124 -5.29 11.22 -0.79
N LEU A 125 -6.02 10.37 -1.50
CA LEU A 125 -7.35 10.69 -1.98
C LEU A 125 -8.37 10.72 -0.83
N SER A 126 -8.17 9.85 0.17
CA SER A 126 -9.07 9.67 1.31
C SER A 126 -8.88 10.75 2.36
N HIS A 127 -9.91 11.57 2.58
CA HIS A 127 -9.90 12.56 3.65
C HIS A 127 -9.92 11.89 5.03
N VAL A 128 -10.54 10.71 5.15
CA VAL A 128 -10.55 9.90 6.37
C VAL A 128 -9.13 9.42 6.72
N ALA A 129 -8.39 8.95 5.72
CA ALA A 129 -7.01 8.52 5.89
C ALA A 129 -6.09 9.69 6.27
N ILE A 130 -6.25 10.85 5.63
CA ILE A 130 -5.53 12.09 5.98
C ILE A 130 -5.86 12.55 7.41
N GLY A 131 -7.12 12.46 7.83
CA GLY A 131 -7.53 12.76 9.21
C GLY A 131 -6.84 11.85 10.22
N ARG A 132 -6.80 10.53 9.95
CA ARG A 132 -6.06 9.55 10.77
C ARG A 132 -4.57 9.86 10.82
N ALA A 133 -3.96 10.15 9.66
CA ALA A 133 -2.55 10.47 9.54
C ALA A 133 -2.17 11.73 10.34
N THR A 134 -2.97 12.78 10.21
CA THR A 134 -2.78 14.04 10.94
C THR A 134 -2.96 13.83 12.45
N GLY A 135 -3.90 12.97 12.85
CA GLY A 135 -4.10 12.58 14.25
C GLY A 135 -2.89 11.84 14.85
N GLY A 136 -2.14 11.08 14.04
CA GLY A 136 -0.93 10.39 14.46
C GLY A 136 -1.19 9.30 15.51
N TYR A 137 -2.37 8.69 15.49
CA TYR A 137 -2.77 7.62 16.40
C TYR A 137 -2.88 6.29 15.65
N TYR A 138 -2.28 5.26 16.22
CA TYR A 138 -2.13 3.95 15.58
C TYR A 138 -2.46 2.81 16.53
N THR A 139 -3.28 1.88 16.07
CA THR A 139 -3.53 0.62 16.80
C THR A 139 -2.38 -0.36 16.58
N ARG A 140 -2.41 -1.49 17.29
CA ARG A 140 -1.40 -2.56 17.17
C ARG A 140 -1.19 -3.03 15.72
N ASN A 141 -2.21 -2.96 14.87
CA ASN A 141 -2.15 -3.44 13.48
C ASN A 141 -1.19 -2.64 12.59
N ALA A 142 -0.86 -1.40 12.97
CA ALA A 142 0.14 -0.58 12.27
C ALA A 142 1.59 -1.00 12.58
N PHE A 143 1.79 -1.84 13.60
CA PHE A 143 3.10 -2.33 14.04
C PHE A 143 3.22 -3.80 13.66
N ARG A 144 3.85 -4.07 12.51
CA ARG A 144 4.09 -5.43 12.02
C ARG A 144 5.59 -5.72 11.98
N GLY A 145 5.94 -7.00 12.08
CA GLY A 145 7.33 -7.45 12.09
C GLY A 145 7.98 -7.42 13.47
N ALA A 146 9.22 -7.89 13.54
CA ALA A 146 9.97 -8.06 14.79
C ALA A 146 10.67 -6.78 15.25
N ASP A 147 11.10 -5.92 14.31
CA ASP A 147 11.77 -4.66 14.65
C ASP A 147 10.73 -3.58 15.00
N LEU A 148 10.46 -3.47 16.29
CA LEU A 148 9.59 -2.44 16.87
C LEU A 148 10.35 -1.52 17.82
N ALA A 149 11.68 -1.48 17.74
CA ALA A 149 12.50 -0.66 18.64
C ALA A 149 12.18 0.83 18.49
N PHE A 150 11.87 1.27 17.27
CA PHE A 150 11.43 2.64 16.98
C PHE A 150 10.18 3.04 17.78
N ARG A 151 9.31 2.08 18.17
CA ARG A 151 8.08 2.35 18.91
C ARG A 151 8.37 3.01 20.25
N ALA A 152 9.36 2.50 20.98
CA ALA A 152 9.73 3.03 22.30
C ALA A 152 10.29 4.46 22.22
N ARG A 153 10.87 4.84 21.08
CA ARG A 153 11.47 6.16 20.85
C ARG A 153 10.45 7.19 20.38
N TYR A 154 9.56 6.81 19.46
CA TYR A 154 8.71 7.77 18.76
C TYR A 154 7.24 7.74 19.17
N PHE A 155 6.81 6.72 19.91
CA PHE A 155 5.42 6.57 20.29
C PHE A 155 5.23 6.54 21.80
N ARG A 156 4.12 7.12 22.24
CA ARG A 156 3.60 6.97 23.60
C ARG A 156 2.42 6.00 23.56
N ALA A 157 2.40 5.04 24.48
CA ALA A 157 1.24 4.17 24.66
C ALA A 157 0.04 4.99 25.19
N GLU A 158 -1.13 4.76 24.59
CA GLU A 158 -2.45 5.23 25.02
C GLU A 158 -3.37 4.00 25.18
N ASP A 159 -4.60 4.19 25.65
CA ASP A 159 -5.47 3.10 26.14
C ASP A 159 -5.59 1.90 25.18
N ASP A 160 -5.87 2.13 23.90
CA ASP A 160 -6.07 1.10 22.87
C ASP A 160 -5.04 1.16 21.72
N GLY A 161 -3.96 1.93 21.88
CA GLY A 161 -2.99 2.15 20.81
C GLY A 161 -1.80 3.03 21.19
N TYR A 162 -1.30 3.74 20.19
CA TYR A 162 -0.03 4.45 20.26
C TYR A 162 -0.13 5.78 19.55
N ARG A 163 0.32 6.85 20.23
CA ARG A 163 0.40 8.17 19.65
C ARG A 163 1.82 8.54 19.27
N LEU A 164 2.00 8.96 18.02
CA LEU A 164 3.27 9.43 17.49
C LEU A 164 3.63 10.79 18.11
N CYS A 165 4.91 10.97 18.44
CA CYS A 165 5.39 12.20 19.04
C CYS A 165 5.28 13.40 18.07
N ASN A 166 5.04 14.59 18.63
CA ASN A 166 4.83 15.80 17.84
C ASN A 166 6.05 16.19 16.99
N ALA A 167 7.27 15.86 17.45
CA ALA A 167 8.51 16.16 16.74
C ALA A 167 8.60 15.46 15.38
N ILE A 168 8.11 14.22 15.26
CA ILE A 168 8.03 13.50 13.98
C ILE A 168 6.81 13.96 13.19
N ARG A 169 5.66 14.16 13.85
CA ARG A 169 4.43 14.63 13.18
C ARG A 169 4.64 15.95 12.43
N ALA A 170 5.39 16.88 13.03
CA ALA A 170 5.69 18.18 12.43
C ALA A 170 6.58 18.11 11.17
N ARG A 171 7.21 16.96 10.87
CA ARG A 171 8.05 16.80 9.67
C ARG A 171 7.27 16.46 8.40
N VAL A 172 5.98 16.13 8.52
CA VAL A 172 5.16 15.67 7.40
C VAL A 172 4.00 16.63 7.14
N GLY A 173 3.93 17.16 5.92
CA GLY A 173 2.80 17.95 5.44
C GLY A 173 1.77 17.08 4.72
N PHE A 174 0.61 16.88 5.33
CA PHE A 174 -0.50 16.12 4.73
C PHE A 174 -1.40 16.99 3.88
N ARG A 175 -1.83 16.46 2.72
CA ARG A 175 -2.81 17.10 1.84
C ARG A 175 -3.72 16.04 1.25
N GLN A 176 -5.01 16.35 1.14
CA GLN A 176 -5.90 15.54 0.32
C GLN A 176 -5.64 15.87 -1.16
N GLY A 177 -5.56 14.85 -2.02
CA GLY A 177 -5.34 15.07 -3.44
C GLY A 177 -5.49 13.81 -4.27
N ASN A 178 -5.84 13.99 -5.54
CA ASN A 178 -5.87 12.93 -6.54
C ASN A 178 -4.60 13.00 -7.38
N LEU A 179 -3.92 11.86 -7.59
CA LEU A 179 -2.75 11.74 -8.46
C LEU A 179 -2.95 12.39 -9.85
N PHE A 180 -4.14 12.26 -10.42
CA PHE A 180 -4.48 12.79 -11.74
C PHE A 180 -4.92 14.26 -11.73
N ALA A 181 -5.04 14.87 -10.55
CA ALA A 181 -5.49 16.25 -10.37
C ALA A 181 -4.75 16.94 -9.20
N LEU A 182 -3.43 16.77 -9.12
CA LEU A 182 -2.61 17.41 -8.09
C LEU A 182 -2.55 18.93 -8.29
N ASP A 183 -2.51 19.66 -7.17
CA ASP A 183 -2.40 21.12 -7.14
C ASP A 183 -1.10 21.59 -7.80
N THR A 184 -1.18 22.64 -8.61
CA THR A 184 -0.02 23.24 -9.30
C THR A 184 1.02 23.79 -8.32
N ALA A 185 0.62 24.17 -7.10
CA ALA A 185 1.55 24.57 -6.04
C ALA A 185 2.45 23.42 -5.56
N LEU A 186 1.95 22.18 -5.55
CA LEU A 186 2.75 20.99 -5.25
C LEU A 186 3.70 20.65 -6.40
N THR A 187 3.31 20.96 -7.64
CA THR A 187 4.11 20.73 -8.85
C THR A 187 5.06 21.87 -9.19
N ALA A 188 5.16 22.92 -8.36
CA ALA A 188 6.04 24.07 -8.59
C ALA A 188 7.55 23.74 -8.47
N GLY A 189 7.89 22.48 -8.17
CA GLY A 189 9.25 21.95 -8.25
C GLY A 189 9.26 20.43 -8.17
N CYS A 190 10.39 19.83 -8.51
CA CYS A 190 10.58 18.38 -8.49
C CYS A 190 10.87 17.85 -7.07
N TYR A 191 10.61 16.56 -6.87
CA TYR A 191 10.91 15.79 -5.67
C TYR A 191 12.17 14.96 -5.88
N ASP A 192 13.07 14.96 -4.92
CA ASP A 192 14.27 14.12 -4.93
C ASP A 192 13.89 12.64 -4.77
N LEU A 193 12.90 12.37 -3.92
CA LEU A 193 12.37 11.04 -3.70
C LEU A 193 10.84 11.03 -3.83
N VAL A 194 10.31 10.02 -4.50
CA VAL A 194 8.86 9.76 -4.55
C VAL A 194 8.62 8.34 -4.09
N PHE A 195 7.72 8.14 -3.14
CA PHE A 195 7.15 6.84 -2.80
C PHE A 195 5.77 6.74 -3.44
N CYS A 196 5.60 5.77 -4.33
CA CYS A 196 4.32 5.41 -4.93
C CYS A 196 4.17 3.89 -4.92
N ARG A 197 3.69 3.39 -3.78
CA ARG A 197 3.70 1.97 -3.44
C ARG A 197 2.28 1.49 -3.18
N ASN A 198 2.00 0.30 -3.68
CA ASN A 198 0.73 -0.39 -3.56
C ASN A 198 -0.47 0.42 -4.07
N LEU A 199 -0.29 1.22 -5.13
CA LEU A 199 -1.34 1.99 -5.78
C LEU A 199 -1.62 1.51 -7.21
N LEU A 200 -0.58 1.36 -8.03
CA LEU A 200 -0.73 1.06 -9.46
C LEU A 200 -1.35 -0.32 -9.69
N ILE A 201 -1.29 -1.21 -8.70
CA ILE A 201 -1.99 -2.52 -8.72
C ILE A 201 -3.51 -2.39 -8.86
N TYR A 202 -4.07 -1.22 -8.56
CA TYR A 202 -5.50 -0.94 -8.69
C TYR A 202 -5.84 -0.22 -10.00
N PHE A 203 -4.87 0.08 -10.87
CA PHE A 203 -5.09 0.77 -12.13
C PHE A 203 -5.15 -0.22 -13.30
N ASP A 204 -5.92 0.13 -14.34
CA ASP A 204 -5.75 -0.49 -15.65
C ASP A 204 -4.51 0.08 -16.36
N ASP A 205 -4.09 -0.53 -17.47
CA ASP A 205 -2.86 -0.12 -18.15
C ASP A 205 -2.89 1.37 -18.62
N PRO A 206 -4.01 1.91 -19.16
CA PRO A 206 -4.11 3.34 -19.45
C PRO A 206 -3.94 4.24 -18.22
N ALA A 207 -4.58 3.92 -17.09
CA ALA A 207 -4.44 4.69 -15.86
C ALA A 207 -3.03 4.56 -15.25
N ALA A 208 -2.42 3.36 -15.30
CA ALA A 208 -1.04 3.14 -14.89
C ALA A 208 -0.03 3.92 -15.74
N HIS A 209 -0.25 4.00 -17.05
CA HIS A 209 0.54 4.84 -17.94
C HIS A 209 0.42 6.33 -17.56
N ALA A 210 -0.80 6.84 -17.39
CA ALA A 210 -1.03 8.22 -16.99
C ALA A 210 -0.39 8.54 -15.63
N ALA A 211 -0.50 7.62 -14.67
CA ALA A 211 0.12 7.72 -13.36
C ALA A 211 1.64 7.82 -13.47
N ALA A 212 2.27 6.94 -14.26
CA ALA A 212 3.71 6.98 -14.52
C ALA A 212 4.14 8.33 -15.11
N GLN A 213 3.39 8.90 -16.06
CA GLN A 213 3.70 10.23 -16.62
C GLN A 213 3.61 11.35 -15.58
N VAL A 214 2.66 11.29 -14.65
CA VAL A 214 2.61 12.23 -13.52
C VAL A 214 3.84 12.06 -12.64
N LEU A 215 4.17 10.84 -12.23
CA LEU A 215 5.33 10.55 -11.37
C LEU A 215 6.65 11.01 -12.03
N ARG A 216 6.82 10.82 -13.34
CA ARG A 216 7.99 11.31 -14.10
C ARG A 216 8.15 12.82 -14.07
N ARG A 217 7.05 13.57 -14.07
CA ARG A 217 7.09 15.04 -13.98
C ARG A 217 7.37 15.52 -12.55
N LEU A 218 6.87 14.79 -11.55
CA LEU A 218 7.09 15.13 -10.15
C LEU A 218 8.51 14.80 -9.69
N LEU A 219 9.12 13.73 -10.21
CA LEU A 219 10.45 13.30 -9.80
C LEU A 219 11.53 14.22 -10.40
N ALA A 220 12.60 14.50 -9.64
CA ALA A 220 13.81 15.16 -10.15
C ALA A 220 14.52 14.25 -11.16
N ASP A 221 15.38 14.82 -12.01
CA ASP A 221 16.08 14.02 -13.02
C ASP A 221 17.09 13.04 -12.41
N ASP A 222 17.69 13.42 -11.28
CA ASP A 222 18.55 12.58 -10.42
C ASP A 222 17.79 11.89 -9.27
N GLY A 223 16.45 11.99 -9.26
CA GLY A 223 15.61 11.49 -8.18
C GLY A 223 15.28 9.99 -8.27
N LEU A 224 14.85 9.42 -7.15
CA LEU A 224 14.43 8.02 -7.06
C LEU A 224 12.93 7.85 -6.78
N LEU A 225 12.30 6.93 -7.50
CA LEU A 225 10.95 6.44 -7.25
C LEU A 225 11.01 5.10 -6.51
N PHE A 226 10.35 4.99 -5.37
CA PHE A 226 10.15 3.73 -4.65
C PHE A 226 8.75 3.18 -4.95
N ALA A 227 8.69 1.95 -5.45
CA ALA A 227 7.46 1.25 -5.82
C ALA A 227 7.25 -0.04 -4.99
N GLY A 228 6.07 -0.64 -5.05
CA GLY A 228 5.86 -1.99 -4.58
C GLY A 228 6.32 -3.01 -5.63
N TYR A 229 6.65 -4.23 -5.19
CA TYR A 229 7.15 -5.31 -6.05
C TYR A 229 6.31 -5.51 -7.33
N ALA A 230 4.99 -5.58 -7.18
CA ALA A 230 4.06 -5.84 -8.28
C ALA A 230 3.94 -4.68 -9.28
N GLU A 231 4.42 -3.48 -8.94
CA GLU A 231 4.25 -2.27 -9.74
C GLU A 231 5.46 -1.96 -10.63
N VAL A 232 6.63 -2.52 -10.27
CA VAL A 232 7.89 -2.35 -11.01
C VAL A 232 7.72 -2.66 -12.50
N PRO A 233 7.11 -3.79 -12.93
CA PRO A 233 6.97 -4.08 -14.35
C PRO A 233 6.15 -3.03 -15.10
N ALA A 234 5.07 -2.52 -14.51
CA ALA A 234 4.22 -1.50 -15.13
C ALA A 234 4.98 -0.16 -15.27
N LEU A 235 5.67 0.27 -14.21
CA LEU A 235 6.48 1.49 -14.24
C LEU A 235 7.62 1.40 -15.26
N CYS A 236 8.30 0.25 -15.37
CA CYS A 236 9.34 0.02 -16.37
C CYS A 236 8.81 0.13 -17.81
N ARG A 237 7.59 -0.38 -18.09
CA ARG A 237 6.95 -0.19 -19.40
C ARG A 237 6.65 1.27 -19.73
N HIS A 238 6.57 2.13 -18.73
CA HIS A 238 6.16 3.52 -18.87
C HIS A 238 7.27 4.52 -18.53
N GLY A 239 8.51 4.14 -18.83
CA GLY A 239 9.65 5.06 -18.86
C GLY A 239 10.46 5.11 -17.58
N PHE A 240 10.35 4.13 -16.68
CA PHE A 240 11.28 3.98 -15.55
C PHE A 240 12.28 2.83 -15.79
N VAL A 241 13.40 2.86 -15.07
CA VAL A 241 14.37 1.76 -15.04
C VAL A 241 14.57 1.33 -13.59
N ALA A 242 14.43 0.04 -13.31
CA ALA A 242 14.63 -0.50 -11.97
C ALA A 242 16.12 -0.52 -11.60
N LEU A 243 16.42 -0.05 -10.39
CA LEU A 243 17.75 -0.07 -9.81
C LEU A 243 17.97 -1.33 -8.99
N ARG A 244 19.23 -1.77 -8.91
CA ARG A 244 19.63 -2.90 -8.06
C ARG A 244 19.99 -2.41 -6.65
N LEU A 245 18.98 -2.03 -5.87
CA LEU A 245 19.16 -1.68 -4.46
C LEU A 245 18.66 -2.82 -3.56
N PRO A 246 19.50 -3.38 -2.68
CA PRO A 246 19.11 -4.49 -1.80
C PRO A 246 17.87 -4.16 -0.96
N GLY A 247 16.84 -5.00 -1.05
CA GLY A 247 15.61 -4.85 -0.27
C GLY A 247 14.75 -3.62 -0.64
N ALA A 248 15.02 -2.96 -1.76
CA ALA A 248 14.28 -1.79 -2.22
C ALA A 248 13.93 -1.89 -3.71
N PHE A 249 12.65 -1.70 -4.04
CA PHE A 249 12.19 -1.57 -5.42
C PHE A 249 12.28 -0.10 -5.84
N ALA A 250 13.51 0.38 -6.03
CA ALA A 250 13.80 1.73 -6.46
C ALA A 250 13.92 1.81 -7.99
N LEU A 251 13.47 2.91 -8.57
CA LEU A 251 13.52 3.19 -9.99
C LEU A 251 13.99 4.61 -10.26
N GLU A 252 14.61 4.81 -11.42
CA GLU A 252 14.97 6.13 -11.93
C GLU A 252 14.27 6.41 -13.27
N LYS A 253 14.28 7.67 -13.71
CA LYS A 253 13.74 8.03 -15.01
C LYS A 253 14.59 7.38 -16.11
N SER A 254 13.94 6.70 -17.04
CA SER A 254 14.58 6.37 -18.32
C SER A 254 14.93 7.66 -19.07
N ALA A 255 16.18 7.77 -19.50
CA ALA A 255 16.67 8.85 -20.35
C ALA A 255 16.03 8.85 -21.76
N ALA A 256 15.43 7.73 -22.18
CA ALA A 256 14.91 7.54 -23.53
C ALA A 256 13.51 8.14 -23.80
N GLN A 257 12.84 8.73 -22.81
CA GLN A 257 11.51 9.33 -22.99
C GLN A 257 11.45 10.74 -22.38
N PRO A 258 11.34 11.82 -23.17
CA PRO A 258 11.08 13.15 -22.61
C PRO A 258 9.74 13.17 -21.87
N ALA A 259 9.64 13.93 -20.77
CA ALA A 259 8.36 14.13 -20.10
C ALA A 259 7.41 14.92 -21.02
N LEU A 260 6.23 14.35 -21.34
CA LEU A 260 5.22 15.06 -22.13
C LEU A 260 4.59 16.19 -21.30
N PRO A 261 4.29 17.36 -21.91
CA PRO A 261 3.56 18.43 -21.26
C PRO A 261 2.18 17.94 -20.80
N LEU A 262 1.70 18.48 -19.67
CA LEU A 262 0.36 18.15 -19.17
C LEU A 262 -0.69 18.52 -20.24
N PRO A 263 -1.65 17.63 -20.56
CA PRO A 263 -2.87 18.07 -21.21
C PRO A 263 -3.55 19.10 -20.31
N ALA A 264 -4.20 20.12 -20.88
CA ALA A 264 -5.04 21.03 -20.12
C ALA A 264 -6.11 20.21 -19.36
N LEU A 265 -5.89 20.01 -18.07
CA LEU A 265 -6.80 19.27 -17.20
C LEU A 265 -8.12 20.04 -17.16
N ARG A 266 -9.21 19.38 -17.55
CA ARG A 266 -10.56 19.89 -17.33
C ARG A 266 -10.69 20.15 -15.83
N ARG A 267 -10.99 21.41 -15.48
CA ARG A 267 -11.32 21.86 -14.12
C ARG A 267 -12.25 20.86 -13.43
N ALA A 268 -11.71 20.10 -12.48
CA ALA A 268 -12.55 19.54 -11.42
C ALA A 268 -13.08 20.72 -10.60
N LEU A 269 -14.36 20.67 -10.25
CA LEU A 269 -15.08 21.75 -9.56
C LEU A 269 -14.30 22.18 -8.31
N ALA A 270 -14.09 23.49 -8.17
CA ALA A 270 -13.37 24.07 -7.04
C ALA A 270 -14.14 23.82 -5.73
N VAL A 271 -13.57 23.04 -4.83
CA VAL A 271 -14.13 22.75 -3.50
C VAL A 271 -13.73 23.86 -2.52
N ARG A 272 -14.70 24.37 -1.77
CA ARG A 272 -14.46 25.27 -0.63
C ARG A 272 -14.28 24.45 0.65
N PRO A 273 -13.46 24.91 1.62
CA PRO A 273 -13.22 24.17 2.86
C PRO A 273 -14.48 24.13 3.74
N PHE A 274 -14.79 22.94 4.27
CA PHE A 274 -15.85 22.71 5.25
C PHE A 274 -15.28 22.67 6.69
N THR A 275 -16.00 23.26 7.63
CA THR A 275 -15.71 23.22 9.07
C THR A 275 -16.47 22.07 9.73
N ALA A 276 -15.73 21.13 10.34
CA ALA A 276 -16.31 19.95 10.99
C ALA A 276 -17.09 20.28 12.29
N PRO A 277 -18.19 19.55 12.61
CA PRO A 277 -18.85 19.61 13.91
C PRO A 277 -18.18 18.66 14.94
N ALA A 278 -18.42 18.94 16.23
CA ALA A 278 -17.77 18.29 17.37
C ALA A 278 -18.24 16.82 17.62
N PRO A 279 -17.40 15.95 18.22
CA PRO A 279 -17.70 14.53 18.41
C PRO A 279 -18.53 14.26 19.67
N VAL A 280 -19.34 13.19 19.61
CA VAL A 280 -20.17 12.66 20.71
C VAL A 280 -19.50 11.39 21.29
N PRO A 281 -19.54 11.11 22.61
CA PRO A 281 -18.78 9.99 23.21
C PRO A 281 -19.54 8.65 23.16
N GLY A 282 -18.83 7.53 22.93
CA GLY A 282 -19.34 6.16 22.95
C GLY A 282 -18.48 5.20 23.79
N ALA A 283 -19.15 4.22 24.42
CA ALA A 283 -18.77 3.39 25.58
C ALA A 283 -17.72 2.25 25.32
N PRO A 284 -17.22 1.53 26.37
CA PRO A 284 -15.99 0.73 26.31
C PRO A 284 -16.20 -0.75 25.91
N ALA A 285 -15.20 -1.35 25.27
CA ALA A 285 -15.17 -2.76 24.85
C ALA A 285 -14.45 -3.68 25.86
N ARG A 286 -14.92 -4.93 25.99
CA ARG A 286 -14.34 -5.99 26.86
C ARG A 286 -13.28 -6.84 26.12
N PRO A 287 -12.30 -7.45 26.83
CA PRO A 287 -11.16 -8.15 26.22
C PRO A 287 -11.40 -9.66 26.02
N ARG A 288 -10.62 -10.27 25.12
CA ARG A 288 -10.58 -11.72 24.84
C ARG A 288 -9.12 -12.24 24.89
N PRO A 289 -8.85 -13.49 25.36
CA PRO A 289 -7.53 -13.89 25.87
C PRO A 289 -6.56 -14.42 24.79
N ALA A 290 -5.26 -14.39 25.11
CA ALA A 290 -4.12 -14.65 24.23
C ALA A 290 -3.51 -16.07 24.38
N SER A 291 -2.79 -16.53 23.32
CA SER A 291 -2.03 -17.79 23.27
C SER A 291 -0.50 -17.54 23.14
N PRO A 292 0.39 -18.50 23.50
CA PRO A 292 1.81 -18.26 23.85
C PRO A 292 2.83 -18.30 22.66
N PRO A 293 4.11 -17.86 22.86
CA PRO A 293 4.95 -17.23 21.82
C PRO A 293 6.17 -18.01 21.28
N ALA A 294 6.32 -19.32 21.53
CA ALA A 294 7.57 -20.04 21.17
C ALA A 294 7.66 -20.61 19.73
N ALA A 295 6.60 -20.45 18.92
CA ALA A 295 6.48 -21.04 17.58
C ALA A 295 6.85 -20.07 16.43
N LEU A 296 7.24 -18.82 16.71
CA LEU A 296 7.30 -17.75 15.69
C LEU A 296 8.67 -17.57 15.02
N ASP A 297 9.72 -18.30 15.43
CA ASP A 297 11.11 -17.96 15.05
C ASP A 297 11.62 -18.71 13.79
N ALA A 298 11.31 -19.99 13.63
CA ALA A 298 11.89 -20.82 12.56
C ALA A 298 11.30 -20.53 11.16
N LEU A 299 9.99 -20.22 11.05
CA LEU A 299 9.39 -19.85 9.77
C LEU A 299 9.75 -18.42 9.35
N ALA A 300 9.92 -17.52 10.31
CA ALA A 300 10.44 -16.17 10.04
C ALA A 300 11.87 -16.25 9.48
N GLN A 301 12.73 -17.09 10.06
CA GLN A 301 14.08 -17.35 9.56
C GLN A 301 14.07 -18.03 8.18
N ALA A 302 13.18 -18.99 7.94
CA ALA A 302 13.03 -19.61 6.63
C ALA A 302 12.63 -18.60 5.54
N ARG A 303 11.78 -17.62 5.87
CA ARG A 303 11.41 -16.54 4.96
C ARG A 303 12.60 -15.63 4.64
N GLN A 304 13.38 -15.24 5.65
CA GLN A 304 14.60 -14.44 5.43
C GLN A 304 15.61 -15.13 4.52
N LEU A 305 15.81 -16.45 4.69
CA LEU A 305 16.70 -17.22 3.82
C LEU A 305 16.17 -17.32 2.39
N ALA A 306 14.85 -17.47 2.22
CA ALA A 306 14.22 -17.45 0.91
C ALA A 306 14.41 -16.10 0.20
N ASP A 307 14.18 -15.00 0.93
CA ASP A 307 14.35 -13.62 0.44
C ASP A 307 15.82 -13.31 0.11
N ALA A 308 16.76 -13.90 0.85
CA ALA A 308 18.21 -13.81 0.60
C ALA A 308 18.71 -14.69 -0.56
N GLY A 309 17.84 -15.50 -1.17
CA GLY A 309 18.19 -16.41 -2.26
C GLY A 309 18.75 -17.76 -1.83
N ASP A 310 18.88 -18.03 -0.53
CA ASP A 310 19.28 -19.35 -0.01
C ASP A 310 18.06 -20.27 0.11
N HIS A 311 17.56 -20.65 -1.06
CA HIS A 311 16.35 -21.48 -1.20
C HIS A 311 16.51 -22.86 -0.56
N SER A 312 17.73 -23.40 -0.56
CA SER A 312 18.04 -24.71 0.02
C SER A 312 17.97 -24.69 1.54
N ALA A 313 18.52 -23.65 2.19
CA ALA A 313 18.44 -23.51 3.65
C ALA A 313 17.03 -23.17 4.12
N ALA A 314 16.31 -22.31 3.39
CA ALA A 314 14.91 -22.01 3.65
C ALA A 314 14.02 -23.27 3.58
N ALA A 315 14.20 -24.11 2.56
CA ALA A 315 13.46 -25.37 2.43
C ALA A 315 13.75 -26.34 3.58
N ARG A 316 15.02 -26.48 4.02
CA ARG A 316 15.37 -27.31 5.18
C ARG A 316 14.68 -26.84 6.47
N LEU A 317 14.63 -25.54 6.72
CA LEU A 317 13.93 -25.00 7.88
C LEU A 317 12.42 -25.24 7.81
N CYS A 318 11.81 -25.06 6.63
CA CYS A 318 10.38 -25.36 6.45
C CYS A 318 10.07 -26.85 6.66
N HIS A 319 10.93 -27.76 6.17
CA HIS A 319 10.76 -29.20 6.40
C HIS A 319 10.96 -29.59 7.87
N GLY A 320 11.95 -29.01 8.56
CA GLY A 320 12.14 -29.20 9.99
C GLY A 320 10.94 -28.67 10.80
N TRP A 321 10.38 -27.53 10.39
CA TRP A 321 9.15 -26.99 10.97
C TRP A 321 7.97 -27.94 10.80
N LEU A 322 7.78 -28.47 9.59
CA LEU A 322 6.69 -29.40 9.27
C LEU A 322 6.81 -30.74 9.99
N ALA A 323 8.02 -31.18 10.36
CA ALA A 323 8.21 -32.37 11.18
C ALA A 323 7.59 -32.22 12.57
N ALA A 324 7.67 -31.02 13.16
CA ALA A 324 7.03 -30.71 14.44
C ALA A 324 5.58 -30.21 14.28
N HIS A 325 5.25 -29.60 13.15
CA HIS A 325 3.95 -28.98 12.87
C HIS A 325 3.43 -29.36 11.46
N PRO A 326 2.94 -30.60 11.27
CA PRO A 326 2.57 -31.11 9.94
C PRO A 326 1.43 -30.33 9.24
N ALA A 327 0.65 -29.55 9.99
CA ALA A 327 -0.50 -28.78 9.50
C ALA A 327 -0.21 -27.27 9.34
N SER A 328 1.06 -26.87 9.13
CA SER A 328 1.44 -25.46 8.98
C SER A 328 1.24 -24.94 7.55
N ALA A 329 0.18 -24.15 7.32
CA ALA A 329 -0.10 -23.54 6.02
C ALA A 329 1.04 -22.60 5.55
N ASP A 330 1.57 -21.76 6.46
CA ASP A 330 2.66 -20.82 6.17
C ASP A 330 3.93 -21.51 5.70
N ALA A 331 4.26 -22.67 6.29
CA ALA A 331 5.44 -23.46 5.91
C ALA A 331 5.29 -24.04 4.50
N TYR A 332 4.10 -24.53 4.16
CA TYR A 332 3.80 -25.00 2.80
C TYR A 332 3.75 -23.85 1.80
N PHE A 333 3.26 -22.68 2.18
CA PHE A 333 3.31 -21.51 1.30
C PHE A 333 4.75 -21.09 0.98
N LEU A 334 5.60 -21.02 2.01
CA LEU A 334 7.03 -20.76 1.85
C LEU A 334 7.72 -21.79 0.96
N LEU A 335 7.49 -23.09 1.18
CA LEU A 335 8.02 -24.15 0.33
C LEU A 335 7.61 -23.98 -1.14
N GLY A 336 6.38 -23.55 -1.40
CA GLY A 336 5.93 -23.25 -2.76
C GLY A 336 6.73 -22.11 -3.41
N LEU A 337 7.00 -21.03 -2.68
CA LEU A 337 7.81 -19.90 -3.17
C LEU A 337 9.25 -20.33 -3.50
N VAL A 338 9.92 -21.04 -2.60
CA VAL A 338 11.30 -21.50 -2.87
C VAL A 338 11.38 -22.54 -3.99
N SER A 339 10.38 -23.41 -4.12
CA SER A 339 10.30 -24.35 -5.24
C SER A 339 10.05 -23.64 -6.59
N GLU A 340 9.26 -22.56 -6.61
CA GLU A 340 9.08 -21.73 -7.81
C GLU A 340 10.38 -21.05 -8.22
N CYS A 341 11.11 -20.45 -7.27
CA CYS A 341 12.42 -19.84 -7.53
C CYS A 341 13.45 -20.86 -8.04
N ALA A 342 13.37 -22.12 -7.58
CA ALA A 342 14.20 -23.21 -8.07
C ALA A 342 13.74 -23.78 -9.44
N GLY A 343 12.71 -23.22 -10.07
CA GLY A 343 12.15 -23.69 -11.34
C GLY A 343 11.31 -24.97 -11.25
N GLN A 344 11.05 -25.47 -10.03
CA GLN A 344 10.32 -26.71 -9.76
C GLN A 344 8.81 -26.43 -9.65
N LEU A 345 8.21 -25.94 -10.75
CA LEU A 345 6.85 -25.41 -10.78
C LEU A 345 5.77 -26.43 -10.36
N ARG A 346 5.94 -27.71 -10.73
CA ARG A 346 5.01 -28.77 -10.30
C ARG A 346 5.03 -28.95 -8.78
N LEU A 347 6.22 -28.95 -8.19
CA LEU A 347 6.39 -29.09 -6.75
C LEU A 347 5.85 -27.84 -6.01
N ALA A 348 6.09 -26.64 -6.56
CA ALA A 348 5.52 -25.40 -6.03
C ALA A 348 3.99 -25.44 -5.98
N ALA A 349 3.36 -25.90 -7.06
CA ALA A 349 1.91 -26.06 -7.14
C ALA A 349 1.38 -27.06 -6.09
N ASP A 350 2.07 -28.18 -5.86
CA ASP A 350 1.66 -29.17 -4.85
C ASP A 350 1.74 -28.61 -3.43
N TYR A 351 2.77 -27.81 -3.13
CA TYR A 351 2.89 -27.12 -1.86
C TYR A 351 1.81 -26.05 -1.67
N TRP A 352 1.49 -25.25 -2.69
CA TRP A 352 0.40 -24.29 -2.57
C TRP A 352 -0.98 -24.96 -2.49
N ARG A 353 -1.20 -26.10 -3.14
CA ARG A 353 -2.42 -26.90 -2.96
C ARG A 353 -2.53 -27.42 -1.54
N ARG A 354 -1.44 -27.90 -0.94
CA ARG A 354 -1.36 -28.29 0.48
C ARG A 354 -1.63 -27.11 1.40
N CYS A 355 -1.07 -25.93 1.12
CA CYS A 355 -1.35 -24.70 1.85
C CYS A 355 -2.85 -24.35 1.80
N VAL A 356 -3.45 -24.30 0.62
CA VAL A 356 -4.88 -24.01 0.44
C VAL A 356 -5.77 -25.12 1.03
N TYR A 357 -5.31 -26.37 1.10
CA TYR A 357 -6.06 -27.43 1.77
C TYR A 357 -6.14 -27.18 3.28
N LEU A 358 -5.04 -26.74 3.90
CA LEU A 358 -4.96 -26.45 5.33
C LEU A 358 -5.60 -25.11 5.70
N GLN A 359 -5.46 -24.11 4.83
CA GLN A 359 -6.06 -22.79 4.96
C GLN A 359 -6.79 -22.43 3.65
N PRO A 360 -8.08 -22.82 3.53
CA PRO A 360 -8.89 -22.62 2.31
C PRO A 360 -9.06 -21.17 1.86
N ASP A 361 -8.77 -20.23 2.76
CA ASP A 361 -8.81 -18.79 2.57
C ASP A 361 -7.41 -18.14 2.50
N HIS A 362 -6.36 -18.92 2.24
CA HIS A 362 -5.02 -18.36 2.03
C HIS A 362 -4.94 -17.66 0.67
N TYR A 363 -5.08 -16.34 0.69
CA TYR A 363 -5.21 -15.50 -0.50
C TYR A 363 -4.02 -15.61 -1.46
N GLU A 364 -2.79 -15.48 -0.95
CA GLU A 364 -1.58 -15.48 -1.79
C GLU A 364 -1.40 -16.82 -2.50
N ALA A 365 -1.58 -17.94 -1.79
CA ALA A 365 -1.48 -19.26 -2.38
C ALA A 365 -2.51 -19.49 -3.50
N LEU A 366 -3.73 -18.96 -3.35
CA LEU A 366 -4.77 -19.01 -4.40
C LEU A 366 -4.35 -18.18 -5.63
N CYS A 367 -3.74 -17.01 -5.44
CA CYS A 367 -3.22 -16.19 -6.54
C CYS A 367 -2.09 -16.89 -7.30
N HIS A 368 -1.11 -17.47 -6.58
CA HIS A 368 -0.01 -18.22 -7.19
C HIS A 368 -0.52 -19.43 -7.99
N LEU A 369 -1.47 -20.19 -7.44
CA LEU A 369 -2.10 -21.31 -8.15
C LEU A 369 -2.86 -20.86 -9.40
N SER A 370 -3.55 -19.72 -9.35
CA SER A 370 -4.24 -19.16 -10.52
C SER A 370 -3.26 -18.84 -11.64
N LEU A 371 -2.16 -18.16 -11.33
CA LEU A 371 -1.13 -17.78 -12.30
C LEU A 371 -0.45 -19.00 -12.94
N LEU A 372 -0.09 -19.99 -12.11
CA LEU A 372 0.58 -21.21 -12.57
C LEU A 372 -0.36 -22.08 -13.42
N THR A 373 -1.62 -22.22 -13.01
CA THR A 373 -2.63 -22.99 -13.76
C THR A 373 -2.97 -22.32 -15.10
N ARG A 374 -2.98 -20.99 -15.16
CA ARG A 374 -3.17 -20.23 -16.41
C ARG A 374 -2.00 -20.44 -17.37
N ARG A 375 -0.77 -20.47 -16.84
CA ARG A 375 0.44 -20.76 -17.61
C ARG A 375 0.44 -22.18 -18.20
N ASP A 376 -0.11 -23.14 -17.47
CA ASP A 376 -0.25 -24.54 -17.92
C ASP A 376 -1.41 -24.75 -18.92
N GLY A 377 -2.13 -23.67 -19.28
CA GLY A 377 -3.19 -23.69 -20.30
C GLY A 377 -4.59 -24.04 -19.78
N ASP A 378 -4.74 -24.29 -18.47
CA ASP A 378 -6.05 -24.53 -17.84
C ASP A 378 -6.68 -23.21 -17.39
N ALA A 379 -7.28 -22.50 -18.34
CA ALA A 379 -7.97 -21.24 -18.07
C ALA A 379 -9.11 -21.40 -17.04
N ARG A 380 -9.85 -22.50 -17.09
CA ARG A 380 -10.99 -22.74 -16.18
C ARG A 380 -10.53 -22.96 -14.74
N GLY A 381 -9.48 -23.75 -14.54
CA GLY A 381 -8.88 -23.95 -13.22
C GLY A 381 -8.29 -22.65 -12.66
N ALA A 382 -7.64 -21.85 -13.50
CA ALA A 382 -7.10 -20.56 -13.11
C ALA A 382 -8.18 -19.58 -12.62
N ASP A 383 -9.29 -19.50 -13.34
CA ASP A 383 -10.43 -18.63 -13.00
C ASP A 383 -11.10 -19.10 -11.71
N ALA A 384 -11.23 -20.41 -11.49
CA ALA A 384 -11.78 -20.95 -10.24
C ALA A 384 -10.92 -20.57 -9.01
N TYR A 385 -9.60 -20.60 -9.12
CA TYR A 385 -8.72 -20.11 -8.03
C TYR A 385 -8.84 -18.60 -7.83
N GLN A 386 -8.96 -17.84 -8.92
CA GLN A 386 -9.09 -16.38 -8.87
C GLN A 386 -10.41 -15.95 -8.21
N GLU A 387 -11.52 -16.62 -8.53
CA GLU A 387 -12.82 -16.40 -7.89
C GLU A 387 -12.78 -16.73 -6.40
N ARG A 388 -12.08 -17.82 -6.02
CA ARG A 388 -11.89 -18.17 -4.61
C ARG A 388 -11.09 -17.09 -3.89
N ALA A 389 -9.98 -16.62 -4.45
CA ALA A 389 -9.19 -15.53 -3.89
C ALA A 389 -10.03 -14.26 -3.71
N ALA A 390 -10.90 -13.95 -4.69
CA ALA A 390 -11.83 -12.82 -4.60
C ALA A 390 -12.85 -12.98 -3.47
N ARG A 391 -13.44 -14.17 -3.28
CA ARG A 391 -14.38 -14.44 -2.17
C ARG A 391 -13.71 -14.31 -0.80
N VAL A 392 -12.48 -14.79 -0.69
CA VAL A 392 -11.66 -14.68 0.53
C VAL A 392 -11.40 -13.22 0.89
N TYR A 393 -10.95 -12.45 -0.10
CA TYR A 393 -10.74 -11.01 0.05
C TYR A 393 -12.01 -10.29 0.50
N GLY A 394 -13.17 -10.64 -0.09
CA GLY A 394 -14.47 -10.10 0.30
C GLY A 394 -14.91 -10.45 1.73
N ARG A 395 -14.64 -11.68 2.21
CA ARG A 395 -14.97 -12.09 3.59
C ARG A 395 -14.08 -11.42 4.64
N GLY A 396 -12.79 -11.23 4.34
CA GLY A 396 -11.88 -10.47 5.21
C GLY A 396 -12.34 -9.03 5.45
N GLN A 397 -13.06 -8.43 4.49
CA GLN A 397 -13.68 -7.12 4.65
C GLN A 397 -15.00 -7.16 5.45
N ALA A 398 -15.80 -8.23 5.32
CA ALA A 398 -17.05 -8.40 6.06
C ALA A 398 -16.83 -8.76 7.56
N GLY A 399 -15.78 -9.52 7.89
CA GLY A 399 -15.42 -9.83 9.28
C GLY A 399 -14.97 -8.60 10.09
N ARG A 400 -14.45 -7.55 9.42
CA ARG A 400 -14.14 -6.26 10.03
C ARG A 400 -15.37 -5.37 10.29
N ARG A 401 -16.57 -5.78 9.87
CA ARG A 401 -17.85 -5.06 10.07
C ARG A 401 -18.69 -5.57 11.25
N THR A 402 -18.32 -6.68 11.87
CA THR A 402 -19.10 -7.33 12.96
C THR A 402 -18.35 -7.48 14.28
N ALA A 403 -17.12 -6.93 14.39
CA ALA A 403 -16.28 -6.96 15.57
C ALA A 403 -16.09 -5.56 16.16
#